data_AF-A0AB33KZ65-F1
#
_entry.id   AF-A0AB33KZ65-F1
#
_cell.length_a   1.000
_cell.length_b   1.000
_cell.length_c   1.000
_cell.angle_alpha   90.00
_cell.angle_beta   90.00
_cell.angle_gamma   90.00
#
_symmetry.space_group_name_H-M   'P 1'
#
loop_
_entity.id
_entity.type
_entity.pdbx_description
1 polymer ?
#
loop_
_entity_poly.entity_id
_entity_poly.type
_entity_poly.pdbx_seq_one_letter_code
_entity_poly.pdbx_strand_id
1 'polypeptide(L)'
;MPFAFVKSLSSPNVIYDSKKQWFGETKEGVKQYAKEFQQSKIKIMLKPQIWVWNGVYTGTIKMKSEDEWRELEQSYEDFILVFAKVAEEINAEIFCIGTELEQFVINRPEYWKKLIKKIRKVYSGKLTYAANWDEFKRVDFWEDLDFIGIDAYFPLSDQKSPTLKDFEKGWQPHKNEIIQVQSKFNKPVLFTEYGYRSVNFTGKEPWKSDRIEGDINLENQQKALQALYNQFWKEDWFAGGFVWKWFHNHKEVGGEDNNRFTPQNKPAELTIKKMYENSK
;
A
#
# COMPACT_ATOMS: atom_id res chain seq x y z
N MET A 1 -9.11 4.30 -3.11
CA MET A 1 -9.04 3.09 -2.26
C MET A 1 -10.40 2.92 -1.61
N PRO A 2 -11.22 1.96 -2.05
CA PRO A 2 -12.46 1.63 -1.38
C PRO A 2 -12.20 0.84 -0.10
N PHE A 3 -12.88 1.20 0.99
CA PHE A 3 -12.78 0.49 2.26
C PHE A 3 -13.94 -0.48 2.45
N ALA A 4 -13.66 -1.63 3.05
CA ALA A 4 -14.62 -2.46 3.74
C ALA A 4 -14.35 -2.44 5.24
N PHE A 5 -15.32 -2.82 6.05
CA PHE A 5 -15.26 -2.71 7.50
C PHE A 5 -15.49 -4.06 8.17
N VAL A 6 -14.68 -4.36 9.17
CA VAL A 6 -14.90 -5.48 10.10
C VAL A 6 -14.95 -4.94 11.52
N LYS A 7 -15.81 -5.52 12.36
CA LYS A 7 -16.06 -5.00 13.72
C LYS A 7 -14.90 -5.22 14.69
N SER A 8 -14.13 -6.29 14.51
CA SER A 8 -13.01 -6.67 15.36
C SER A 8 -12.09 -7.66 14.63
N LEU A 9 -10.92 -7.95 15.22
CA LEU A 9 -9.94 -8.91 14.69
C LEU A 9 -10.45 -10.36 14.58
N SER A 10 -11.56 -10.67 15.24
CA SER A 10 -12.21 -12.00 15.20
C SER A 10 -13.59 -11.96 14.57
N SER A 11 -13.94 -10.87 13.88
CA SER A 11 -15.21 -10.75 13.17
C SER A 11 -15.06 -11.26 11.74
N PRO A 12 -15.84 -12.26 11.31
CA PRO A 12 -15.72 -12.82 9.97
C PRO A 12 -16.47 -12.01 8.91
N ASN A 13 -17.25 -11.00 9.29
CA ASN A 13 -18.15 -10.30 8.37
C ASN A 13 -17.49 -9.04 7.79
N VAL A 14 -17.16 -9.07 6.50
CA VAL A 14 -16.70 -7.90 5.73
C VAL A 14 -17.88 -7.09 5.21
N ILE A 15 -18.02 -5.85 5.69
CA ILE A 15 -19.11 -4.92 5.32
C ILE A 15 -18.59 -3.88 4.34
N TYR A 16 -19.19 -3.76 3.15
CA TYR A 16 -18.77 -2.82 2.12
C TYR A 16 -19.96 -2.28 1.32
N ASP A 17 -19.72 -1.23 0.52
CA ASP A 17 -20.72 -0.54 -0.31
C ASP A 17 -21.99 -0.11 0.46
N SER A 18 -21.81 0.28 1.72
CA SER A 18 -22.92 0.67 2.60
C SER A 18 -23.27 2.15 2.49
N LYS A 19 -24.53 2.51 2.79
CA LYS A 19 -25.03 3.91 2.73
C LYS A 19 -24.29 4.90 3.63
N LYS A 20 -23.51 4.43 4.61
CA LYS A 20 -22.78 5.26 5.57
C LYS A 20 -21.30 5.47 5.19
N GLN A 21 -20.86 4.94 4.05
CA GLN A 21 -19.49 5.12 3.58
C GLN A 21 -19.31 6.45 2.87
N TRP A 22 -18.06 6.89 2.84
CA TRP A 22 -17.69 7.99 1.97
C TRP A 22 -18.00 7.60 0.52
N PHE A 23 -18.53 8.54 -0.26
CA PHE A 23 -18.91 8.28 -1.64
C PHE A 23 -17.76 7.64 -2.44
N GLY A 24 -16.53 8.14 -2.26
CA GLY A 24 -15.32 7.63 -2.88
C GLY A 24 -14.94 6.19 -2.57
N GLU A 25 -15.53 5.59 -1.54
CA GLU A 25 -15.31 4.21 -1.13
C GLU A 25 -16.34 3.24 -1.73
N THR A 26 -17.40 3.78 -2.35
CA THR A 26 -18.44 2.99 -3.04
C THR A 26 -18.01 2.63 -4.45
N LYS A 27 -18.70 1.67 -5.08
CA LYS A 27 -18.46 1.32 -6.49
C LYS A 27 -18.61 2.52 -7.41
N GLU A 28 -19.68 3.29 -7.22
CA GLU A 28 -20.00 4.44 -8.07
C GLU A 28 -18.99 5.58 -7.89
N GLY A 29 -18.52 5.83 -6.66
CA GLY A 29 -17.48 6.82 -6.42
C GLY A 29 -16.14 6.44 -7.02
N VAL A 30 -15.74 5.16 -6.94
CA VAL A 30 -14.54 4.66 -7.62
C VAL A 30 -14.63 4.88 -9.13
N LYS A 31 -15.76 4.52 -9.76
CA LYS A 31 -15.97 4.73 -11.21
C LYS A 31 -15.92 6.21 -11.59
N GLN A 32 -16.53 7.08 -10.79
CA GLN A 32 -16.48 8.52 -11.04
C GLN A 32 -15.04 9.05 -10.99
N TYR A 33 -14.27 8.72 -9.96
CA TYR A 33 -12.89 9.20 -9.86
C TYR A 33 -11.96 8.60 -10.92
N ALA A 34 -12.17 7.34 -11.28
CA ALA A 34 -11.41 6.71 -12.36
C ALA A 34 -11.56 7.48 -13.68
N LYS A 35 -12.77 7.94 -14.00
CA LYS A 35 -13.03 8.75 -15.19
C LYS A 35 -12.21 10.04 -15.22
N GLU A 36 -12.07 10.72 -14.08
CA GLU A 36 -11.26 11.95 -13.97
C GLU A 36 -9.76 11.67 -14.16
N PHE A 37 -9.25 10.59 -13.56
CA PHE A 37 -7.85 10.18 -13.73
C PHE A 37 -7.53 9.77 -15.17
N GLN A 38 -8.44 9.07 -15.83
CA GLN A 38 -8.28 8.66 -17.23
C GLN A 38 -8.28 9.84 -18.20
N GLN A 39 -9.07 10.89 -17.96
CA GLN A 39 -9.00 12.13 -18.74
C GLN A 39 -7.62 12.78 -18.67
N SER A 40 -6.95 12.62 -17.53
CA SER A 40 -5.58 13.09 -17.29
C SER A 40 -4.50 12.06 -17.68
N LYS A 41 -4.88 10.94 -18.29
CA LYS A 41 -4.00 9.81 -18.66
C LYS A 41 -3.21 9.23 -17.49
N ILE A 42 -3.77 9.32 -16.28
CA ILE A 42 -3.19 8.73 -15.07
C ILE A 42 -3.63 7.28 -15.00
N LYS A 43 -2.65 6.37 -14.95
CA LYS A 43 -2.86 4.94 -14.73
C LYS A 43 -3.32 4.69 -13.29
N ILE A 44 -4.16 3.68 -13.10
CA ILE A 44 -4.89 3.41 -11.86
C ILE A 44 -4.48 2.05 -11.30
N MET A 45 -4.10 2.06 -10.02
CA MET A 45 -4.20 0.87 -9.17
C MET A 45 -5.45 0.97 -8.30
N LEU A 46 -6.37 0.02 -8.43
CA LEU A 46 -7.49 -0.11 -7.50
C LEU A 46 -7.08 -1.03 -6.34
N LYS A 47 -7.00 -0.45 -5.13
CA LYS A 47 -6.61 -1.13 -3.87
C LYS A 47 -7.77 -1.09 -2.87
N PRO A 48 -8.68 -2.09 -2.88
CA PRO A 48 -9.68 -2.28 -1.83
C PRO A 48 -9.02 -2.73 -0.53
N GLN A 49 -9.37 -2.12 0.60
CA GLN A 49 -8.75 -2.38 1.91
C GLN A 49 -9.78 -2.67 2.99
N ILE A 50 -9.39 -3.47 3.98
CA ILE A 50 -10.19 -3.67 5.19
C ILE A 50 -9.80 -2.60 6.21
N TRP A 51 -10.80 -2.01 6.86
CA TRP A 51 -10.67 -1.21 8.06
C TRP A 51 -11.28 -1.97 9.24
N VAL A 52 -10.45 -2.37 10.20
CA VAL A 52 -10.94 -2.86 11.49
C VAL A 52 -11.39 -1.66 12.32
N TRP A 53 -12.57 -1.73 12.92
CA TRP A 53 -13.07 -0.65 13.77
C TRP A 53 -12.03 -0.20 14.80
N ASN A 54 -12.02 1.10 15.08
CA ASN A 54 -11.01 1.79 15.89
C ASN A 54 -9.59 1.82 15.30
N GLY A 55 -9.40 1.44 14.02
CA GLY A 55 -8.11 1.54 13.34
C GLY A 55 -7.09 0.51 13.81
N VAL A 56 -7.56 -0.68 14.20
CA VAL A 56 -6.68 -1.78 14.61
C VAL A 56 -5.99 -2.38 13.39
N TYR A 57 -4.71 -2.76 13.54
CA TYR A 57 -3.91 -3.36 12.47
C TYR A 57 -4.52 -4.66 11.94
N THR A 58 -4.76 -4.72 10.63
CA THR A 58 -5.43 -5.81 9.90
C THR A 58 -4.61 -7.10 9.85
N GLY A 59 -3.28 -7.01 9.96
CA GLY A 59 -2.39 -8.18 9.84
C GLY A 59 -2.65 -9.24 10.92
N THR A 60 -3.36 -8.88 11.99
CA THR A 60 -3.71 -9.75 13.12
C THR A 60 -5.14 -10.31 13.07
N ILE A 61 -5.89 -10.09 11.99
CA ILE A 61 -7.22 -10.69 11.79
C ILE A 61 -7.08 -12.22 11.82
N LYS A 62 -7.77 -12.86 12.77
CA LYS A 62 -7.69 -14.30 13.01
C LYS A 62 -8.99 -14.82 13.58
N MET A 63 -9.58 -15.82 12.91
CA MET A 63 -10.82 -16.45 13.35
C MET A 63 -10.54 -17.54 14.38
N LYS A 64 -11.52 -17.81 15.23
CA LYS A 64 -11.41 -18.74 16.37
C LYS A 64 -11.91 -20.15 16.04
N SER A 65 -12.65 -20.30 14.93
CA SER A 65 -13.16 -21.57 14.45
C SER A 65 -13.06 -21.69 12.93
N GLU A 66 -13.13 -22.93 12.43
CA GLU A 66 -13.18 -23.19 10.99
C GLU A 66 -14.43 -22.59 10.32
N ASP A 67 -15.56 -22.54 11.03
CA ASP A 67 -16.78 -21.93 10.50
C ASP A 67 -16.65 -20.42 10.35
N GLU A 68 -16.06 -19.73 11.35
CA GLU A 68 -15.76 -18.30 11.25
C GLU A 68 -14.76 -18.02 10.12
N TRP A 69 -13.76 -18.88 9.93
CA TRP A 69 -12.86 -18.76 8.78
C TRP A 69 -13.57 -18.87 7.44
N ARG A 70 -14.47 -19.84 7.28
CA ARG A 70 -15.26 -19.99 6.05
C ARG A 70 -16.16 -18.77 5.80
N GLU A 71 -16.73 -18.21 6.86
CA GLU A 71 -17.53 -16.98 6.76
C GLU A 71 -16.68 -15.76 6.36
N LEU A 72 -15.45 -15.65 6.89
CA LEU A 72 -14.49 -14.63 6.46
C LEU A 72 -14.07 -14.80 5.00
N GLU A 73 -13.72 -16.02 4.61
CA GLU A 73 -13.35 -16.35 3.23
C GLU A 73 -14.45 -15.97 2.24
N GLN A 74 -15.70 -16.33 2.55
CA GLN A 74 -16.84 -16.01 1.69
C GLN A 74 -17.08 -14.50 1.62
N SER A 75 -17.17 -13.81 2.76
CA SER A 75 -17.50 -12.38 2.77
C SER A 75 -16.38 -11.51 2.18
N TYR A 76 -15.11 -11.90 2.37
CA TYR A 76 -13.97 -11.25 1.73
C TYR A 76 -13.93 -11.50 0.22
N GLU A 77 -14.24 -12.72 -0.23
CA GLU A 77 -14.34 -13.03 -1.66
C GLU A 77 -15.40 -12.17 -2.34
N ASP A 78 -16.59 -12.05 -1.73
CA ASP A 78 -17.68 -11.23 -2.26
C ASP A 78 -17.24 -9.76 -2.41
N PHE A 79 -16.57 -9.21 -1.38
CA PHE A 79 -16.01 -7.87 -1.41
C PHE A 79 -14.99 -7.69 -2.54
N ILE A 80 -13.98 -8.57 -2.61
CA ILE A 80 -12.88 -8.43 -3.56
C ILE A 80 -13.36 -8.65 -5.00
N LEU A 81 -14.26 -9.61 -5.26
CA LEU A 81 -14.78 -9.84 -6.61
C LEU A 81 -15.67 -8.70 -7.10
N VAL A 82 -16.38 -8.01 -6.22
CA VAL A 82 -17.11 -6.79 -6.58
C VAL A 82 -16.14 -5.74 -7.11
N PHE A 83 -15.05 -5.45 -6.39
CA PHE A 83 -14.10 -4.44 -6.83
C PHE A 83 -13.18 -4.91 -7.96
N ALA A 84 -12.96 -6.21 -8.15
CA ALA A 84 -12.29 -6.74 -9.33
C ALA A 84 -13.10 -6.47 -10.61
N LYS A 85 -14.43 -6.63 -10.56
CA LYS A 85 -15.31 -6.25 -11.67
C LYS A 85 -15.29 -4.75 -11.92
N VAL A 86 -15.29 -3.93 -10.86
CA VAL A 86 -15.13 -2.48 -11.01
C VAL A 86 -13.77 -2.14 -11.65
N ALA A 87 -12.68 -2.81 -11.26
CA ALA A 87 -11.36 -2.63 -11.86
C ALA A 87 -11.37 -2.93 -13.36
N GLU A 88 -12.07 -3.98 -13.79
CA GLU A 88 -12.26 -4.32 -15.20
C GLU A 88 -13.06 -3.24 -15.93
N GLU A 89 -14.21 -2.82 -15.38
CA GLU A 89 -15.07 -1.79 -15.98
C GLU A 89 -14.33 -0.46 -16.19
N ILE A 90 -13.46 -0.09 -15.25
CA ILE A 90 -12.65 1.13 -15.35
C ILE A 90 -11.31 0.90 -16.05
N ASN A 91 -11.02 -0.29 -16.58
CA ASN A 91 -9.72 -0.64 -17.19
C ASN A 91 -8.52 -0.26 -16.29
N ALA A 92 -8.61 -0.49 -14.99
CA ALA A 92 -7.49 -0.22 -14.08
C ALA A 92 -6.29 -1.08 -14.46
N GLU A 93 -5.09 -0.50 -14.49
CA GLU A 93 -3.87 -1.21 -14.87
C GLU A 93 -3.44 -2.24 -13.82
N ILE A 94 -3.72 -1.97 -12.54
CA ILE A 94 -3.38 -2.85 -11.43
C ILE A 94 -4.60 -3.02 -10.50
N PHE A 95 -4.85 -4.24 -10.07
CA PHE A 95 -5.77 -4.55 -8.98
C PHE A 95 -5.01 -5.19 -7.82
N CYS A 96 -5.09 -4.57 -6.65
CA CYS A 96 -4.46 -5.06 -5.43
C CYS A 96 -5.46 -5.91 -4.64
N ILE A 97 -5.20 -7.21 -4.55
CA ILE A 97 -6.17 -8.20 -4.06
C ILE A 97 -6.33 -8.24 -2.54
N GLY A 98 -5.45 -7.55 -1.81
CA GLY A 98 -5.43 -7.49 -0.35
C GLY A 98 -4.31 -6.60 0.16
N THR A 99 -4.35 -6.24 1.45
CA THR A 99 -3.40 -5.32 2.07
C THR A 99 -3.19 -5.68 3.54
N GLU A 100 -1.96 -6.05 3.90
CA GLU A 100 -1.54 -6.33 5.28
C GLU A 100 -2.50 -7.30 6.01
N LEU A 101 -2.74 -8.47 5.41
CA LEU A 101 -3.62 -9.53 5.92
C LEU A 101 -2.82 -10.78 6.36
N GLU A 102 -1.65 -10.57 6.95
CA GLU A 102 -0.67 -11.63 7.29
C GLU A 102 -1.28 -12.89 7.91
N GLN A 103 -2.01 -12.77 9.03
CA GLN A 103 -2.59 -13.94 9.68
C GLN A 103 -3.61 -14.64 8.78
N PHE A 104 -4.36 -13.92 7.94
CA PHE A 104 -5.27 -14.54 6.99
C PHE A 104 -4.49 -15.29 5.90
N VAL A 105 -3.43 -14.69 5.35
CA VAL A 105 -2.54 -15.32 4.36
C VAL A 105 -1.93 -16.60 4.91
N ILE A 106 -1.30 -16.55 6.08
CA ILE A 106 -0.59 -17.68 6.70
C ILE A 106 -1.55 -18.83 7.03
N ASN A 107 -2.76 -18.53 7.53
CA ASN A 107 -3.69 -19.57 7.96
C ASN A 107 -4.52 -20.14 6.81
N ARG A 108 -4.60 -19.46 5.65
CA ARG A 108 -5.48 -19.81 4.52
C ARG A 108 -4.82 -19.75 3.13
N PRO A 109 -3.65 -20.37 2.91
CA PRO A 109 -2.92 -20.27 1.63
C PRO A 109 -3.75 -20.80 0.44
N GLU A 110 -4.47 -21.91 0.61
CA GLU A 110 -5.30 -22.50 -0.46
C GLU A 110 -6.50 -21.63 -0.86
N TYR A 111 -7.03 -20.85 0.08
CA TYR A 111 -8.07 -19.88 -0.22
C TYR A 111 -7.55 -18.78 -1.15
N TRP A 112 -6.38 -18.20 -0.83
CA TRP A 112 -5.78 -17.13 -1.65
C TRP A 112 -5.50 -17.57 -3.09
N LYS A 113 -4.93 -18.78 -3.27
CA LYS A 113 -4.72 -19.35 -4.61
C LYS A 113 -6.03 -19.52 -5.39
N LYS A 114 -7.11 -19.94 -4.73
CA LYS A 114 -8.45 -20.05 -5.34
C LYS A 114 -9.05 -18.69 -5.66
N LEU A 115 -8.91 -17.71 -4.75
CA LEU A 115 -9.39 -16.35 -4.93
C LEU A 115 -8.73 -15.70 -6.15
N ILE A 116 -7.40 -15.80 -6.29
CA ILE A 116 -6.66 -15.28 -7.46
C ILE A 116 -7.23 -15.84 -8.77
N LYS A 117 -7.47 -17.17 -8.83
CA LYS A 117 -8.09 -17.81 -10.00
C LYS A 117 -9.49 -17.28 -10.29
N LYS A 118 -10.28 -16.94 -9.27
CA LYS A 118 -11.61 -16.32 -9.45
C LYS A 118 -11.51 -14.88 -9.94
N ILE A 119 -10.58 -14.09 -9.40
CA ILE A 119 -10.32 -12.71 -9.83
C ILE A 119 -9.90 -12.68 -11.31
N ARG A 120 -8.98 -13.56 -11.73
CA ARG A 120 -8.53 -13.66 -13.13
C ARG A 120 -9.64 -13.98 -14.14
N LYS A 121 -10.79 -14.51 -13.70
CA LYS A 121 -11.96 -14.75 -14.57
C LYS A 121 -12.78 -13.49 -14.83
N VAL A 122 -12.63 -12.46 -13.99
CA VAL A 122 -13.43 -11.23 -14.06
C VAL A 122 -12.61 -9.97 -14.26
N TYR A 123 -11.28 -10.07 -14.18
CA TYR A 123 -10.35 -8.97 -14.35
C TYR A 123 -9.12 -9.42 -15.15
N SER A 124 -8.80 -8.65 -16.20
CA SER A 124 -7.78 -8.96 -17.19
C SER A 124 -6.45 -8.23 -16.99
N GLY A 125 -6.43 -7.19 -16.14
CA GLY A 125 -5.22 -6.41 -15.84
C GLY A 125 -4.26 -7.10 -14.85
N LYS A 126 -3.30 -6.32 -14.34
CA LYS A 126 -2.22 -6.86 -13.49
C LYS A 126 -2.66 -7.02 -12.04
N LEU A 127 -2.25 -8.10 -11.38
CA LEU A 127 -2.54 -8.38 -9.98
C LEU A 127 -1.33 -8.17 -9.08
N THR A 128 -1.60 -7.64 -7.89
CA THR A 128 -0.63 -7.57 -6.78
C THR A 128 -1.33 -7.83 -5.45
N TYR A 129 -0.56 -8.09 -4.40
CA TYR A 129 -0.97 -8.06 -2.99
C TYR A 129 -0.04 -7.08 -2.26
N ALA A 130 -0.56 -6.27 -1.36
CA ALA A 130 0.23 -5.31 -0.61
C ALA A 130 0.62 -5.92 0.74
N ALA A 131 1.79 -6.56 0.79
CA ALA A 131 2.31 -7.15 2.03
C ALA A 131 2.98 -6.07 2.89
N ASN A 132 2.87 -6.17 4.21
CA ASN A 132 3.64 -5.31 5.11
C ASN A 132 5.16 -5.50 4.89
N TRP A 133 5.96 -4.49 5.24
CA TRP A 133 7.41 -4.48 5.03
C TRP A 133 8.15 -5.67 5.64
N ASP A 134 7.62 -6.30 6.69
CA ASP A 134 8.18 -7.48 7.33
C ASP A 134 7.52 -8.80 6.90
N GLU A 135 6.34 -8.73 6.28
CA GLU A 135 5.48 -9.86 5.86
C GLU A 135 5.87 -10.43 4.50
N PHE A 136 6.27 -9.59 3.54
CA PHE A 136 6.35 -9.93 2.11
C PHE A 136 7.11 -11.22 1.77
N LYS A 137 8.14 -11.57 2.56
CA LYS A 137 8.93 -12.80 2.43
C LYS A 137 8.20 -14.10 2.77
N ARG A 138 7.09 -14.01 3.51
CA ARG A 138 6.25 -15.14 3.94
C ARG A 138 5.08 -15.43 3.00
N VAL A 139 4.75 -14.52 2.09
CA VAL A 139 3.69 -14.72 1.09
C VAL A 139 4.15 -15.78 0.09
N ASP A 140 3.36 -16.83 -0.10
CA ASP A 140 3.71 -18.01 -0.90
C ASP A 140 3.11 -18.00 -2.30
N PHE A 141 2.10 -17.16 -2.56
CA PHE A 141 1.37 -17.07 -3.82
C PHE A 141 1.88 -15.98 -4.79
N TRP A 142 3.09 -15.44 -4.59
CA TRP A 142 3.66 -14.45 -5.51
C TRP A 142 3.78 -14.96 -6.96
N GLU A 143 3.94 -16.27 -7.14
CA GLU A 143 3.99 -16.90 -8.47
C GLU A 143 2.70 -16.69 -9.29
N ASP A 144 1.55 -16.61 -8.60
CA ASP A 144 0.22 -16.42 -9.19
C ASP A 144 -0.10 -14.92 -9.48
N LEU A 145 0.77 -14.00 -9.05
CA LEU A 145 0.62 -12.55 -9.22
C LEU A 145 1.59 -11.98 -10.27
N ASP A 146 1.33 -10.73 -10.68
CA ASP A 146 2.18 -10.02 -11.65
C ASP A 146 3.27 -9.19 -10.97
N PHE A 147 3.07 -8.81 -9.71
CA PHE A 147 4.03 -8.05 -8.90
C PHE A 147 4.17 -8.62 -7.50
N ILE A 148 5.38 -8.48 -6.94
CA ILE A 148 5.60 -8.54 -5.50
C ILE A 148 5.28 -7.16 -4.93
N GLY A 149 4.14 -7.02 -4.25
CA GLY A 149 3.72 -5.76 -3.68
C GLY A 149 4.15 -5.61 -2.22
N ILE A 150 4.76 -4.46 -1.90
CA ILE A 150 5.29 -4.18 -0.56
C ILE A 150 4.82 -2.79 -0.11
N ASP A 151 4.22 -2.71 1.07
CA ASP A 151 3.99 -1.46 1.80
C ASP A 151 5.30 -1.12 2.57
N ALA A 152 6.13 -0.27 1.96
CA ALA A 152 7.57 -0.18 2.18
C ALA A 152 7.98 0.76 3.33
N TYR A 153 7.43 0.54 4.53
CA TYR A 153 7.74 1.32 5.74
C TYR A 153 8.91 0.74 6.56
N PHE A 154 10.03 0.40 5.91
CA PHE A 154 11.20 -0.23 6.53
C PHE A 154 11.94 0.70 7.52
N PRO A 155 12.29 0.24 8.75
CA PRO A 155 13.21 0.96 9.63
C PRO A 155 14.59 1.18 8.99
N LEU A 156 15.03 2.43 8.88
CA LEU A 156 16.30 2.82 8.25
C LEU A 156 17.31 3.40 9.23
N SER A 157 16.87 4.09 10.29
CA SER A 157 17.79 4.78 11.22
C SER A 157 17.12 5.18 12.52
N ASP A 158 17.82 4.98 13.64
CA ASP A 158 17.44 5.47 14.98
C ASP A 158 17.89 6.92 15.24
N GLN A 159 18.56 7.58 14.28
CA GLN A 159 19.07 8.94 14.48
C GLN A 159 17.95 9.99 14.39
N LYS A 160 18.09 11.07 15.16
CA LYS A 160 17.14 12.20 15.18
C LYS A 160 17.03 12.88 13.80
N SER A 161 18.16 13.13 13.14
CA SER A 161 18.25 13.75 11.82
C SER A 161 19.31 13.02 10.98
N PRO A 162 18.99 11.87 10.39
CA PRO A 162 19.95 11.10 9.60
C PRO A 162 20.42 11.90 8.36
N THR A 163 21.66 11.68 7.93
CA THR A 163 22.12 12.17 6.64
C THR A 163 21.52 11.33 5.50
N LEU A 164 21.61 11.81 4.25
CA LEU A 164 21.21 11.01 3.08
C LEU A 164 21.92 9.65 3.04
N LYS A 165 23.23 9.64 3.33
CA LYS A 165 24.05 8.42 3.37
C LYS A 165 23.62 7.45 4.47
N ASP A 166 23.16 7.96 5.61
CA ASP A 166 22.64 7.10 6.68
C ASP A 166 21.38 6.36 6.23
N PHE A 167 20.45 7.03 5.53
CA PHE A 167 19.27 6.38 4.97
C PHE A 167 19.62 5.36 3.88
N GLU A 168 20.54 5.69 2.97
CA GLU A 168 21.00 4.76 1.93
C GLU A 168 21.68 3.51 2.53
N LYS A 169 22.43 3.68 3.62
CA LYS A 169 23.02 2.57 4.38
C LYS A 169 21.93 1.73 5.06
N GLY A 170 20.93 2.37 5.67
CA GLY A 170 19.78 1.70 6.29
C GLY A 170 18.98 0.85 5.32
N TRP A 171 18.93 1.25 4.03
CA TRP A 171 18.26 0.47 2.99
C TRP A 171 18.99 -0.80 2.57
N GLN A 172 20.33 -0.88 2.68
CA GLN A 172 21.11 -2.01 2.17
C GLN A 172 20.62 -3.40 2.63
N PRO A 173 20.44 -3.68 3.93
CA PRO A 173 19.95 -4.98 4.38
C PRO A 173 18.56 -5.32 3.81
N HIS A 174 17.66 -4.34 3.78
CA HIS A 174 16.30 -4.53 3.28
C HIS A 174 16.26 -4.76 1.77
N LYS A 175 17.04 -3.99 1.01
CA LYS A 175 17.17 -4.17 -0.44
C LYS A 175 17.71 -5.55 -0.79
N ASN A 176 18.67 -6.07 -0.02
CA ASN A 176 19.18 -7.43 -0.20
C ASN A 176 18.09 -8.48 0.05
N GLU A 177 17.26 -8.33 1.08
CA GLU A 177 16.13 -9.23 1.34
C GLU A 177 15.07 -9.15 0.23
N ILE A 178 14.77 -7.94 -0.26
CA ILE A 178 13.88 -7.73 -1.41
C ILE A 178 14.41 -8.44 -2.65
N ILE A 179 15.70 -8.31 -2.96
CA ILE A 179 16.34 -8.97 -4.11
C ILE A 179 16.25 -10.50 -3.98
N GLN A 180 16.41 -11.07 -2.79
CA GLN A 180 16.28 -12.52 -2.57
C GLN A 180 14.87 -13.00 -2.90
N VAL A 181 13.83 -12.30 -2.44
CA VAL A 181 12.44 -12.64 -2.74
C VAL A 181 12.12 -12.41 -4.23
N GLN A 182 12.56 -11.27 -4.78
CA GLN A 182 12.43 -10.95 -6.20
C GLN A 182 13.04 -12.05 -7.07
N SER A 183 14.27 -12.49 -6.77
CA SER A 183 14.97 -13.54 -7.51
C SER A 183 14.31 -14.90 -7.37
N LYS A 184 13.75 -15.22 -6.19
CA LYS A 184 13.04 -16.48 -5.93
C LYS A 184 11.80 -16.63 -6.82
N PHE A 185 11.01 -15.57 -6.99
CA PHE A 185 9.75 -15.61 -7.74
C PHE A 185 9.87 -15.07 -9.17
N ASN A 186 10.98 -14.37 -9.49
CA ASN A 186 11.23 -13.71 -10.76
C ASN A 186 10.07 -12.78 -11.20
N LYS A 187 9.52 -12.02 -10.26
CA LYS A 187 8.48 -11.01 -10.51
C LYS A 187 9.03 -9.62 -10.24
N PRO A 188 8.59 -8.58 -10.96
CA PRO A 188 8.96 -7.22 -10.62
C PRO A 188 8.42 -6.83 -9.24
N VAL A 189 9.16 -6.01 -8.51
CA VAL A 189 8.76 -5.48 -7.21
C VAL A 189 8.03 -4.16 -7.39
N LEU A 190 6.89 -4.00 -6.73
CA LEU A 190 6.08 -2.78 -6.72
C LEU A 190 5.94 -2.30 -5.27
N PHE A 191 6.31 -1.06 -4.97
CA PHE A 191 5.96 -0.48 -3.68
C PHE A 191 4.50 -0.01 -3.70
N THR A 192 3.60 -0.86 -3.19
CA THR A 192 2.16 -0.59 -3.14
C THR A 192 1.83 0.58 -2.22
N GLU A 193 2.70 0.85 -1.25
CA GLU A 193 2.79 2.10 -0.51
C GLU A 193 4.26 2.41 -0.19
N TYR A 194 4.62 3.68 -0.19
CA TYR A 194 5.84 4.15 0.45
C TYR A 194 5.65 5.58 0.96
N GLY A 195 6.34 5.95 2.04
CA GLY A 195 6.27 7.31 2.53
C GLY A 195 6.97 7.47 3.87
N TYR A 196 7.21 8.73 4.23
CA TYR A 196 7.83 9.12 5.48
C TYR A 196 7.10 10.32 6.03
N ARG A 197 7.03 10.43 7.35
CA ARG A 197 6.56 11.65 8.02
C ARG A 197 7.67 12.69 8.08
N SER A 198 7.30 13.96 8.03
CA SER A 198 8.20 15.09 8.25
C SER A 198 8.47 15.32 9.74
N VAL A 199 9.16 14.37 10.38
CA VAL A 199 9.47 14.37 11.82
C VAL A 199 10.93 14.06 12.11
N ASN A 200 11.39 14.45 13.29
CA ASN A 200 12.57 13.85 13.90
C ASN A 200 12.42 12.32 13.99
N PHE A 201 13.53 11.58 13.86
CA PHE A 201 13.52 10.11 13.90
C PHE A 201 12.64 9.45 12.81
N THR A 202 12.45 10.11 11.66
CA THR A 202 11.55 9.63 10.58
C THR A 202 11.88 8.20 10.09
N GLY A 203 13.15 7.79 10.17
CA GLY A 203 13.61 6.47 9.75
C GLY A 203 13.43 5.38 10.79
N LYS A 204 13.00 5.68 12.01
CA LYS A 204 12.99 4.70 13.11
C LYS A 204 11.82 3.72 13.00
N GLU A 205 10.61 4.27 12.95
CA GLU A 205 9.36 3.51 12.80
C GLU A 205 8.49 4.22 11.75
N PRO A 206 8.81 4.09 10.45
CA PRO A 206 8.18 4.91 9.40
C PRO A 206 6.67 4.73 9.27
N TRP A 207 6.12 3.61 9.75
CA TRP A 207 4.67 3.35 9.79
C TRP A 207 3.93 4.17 10.86
N LYS A 208 4.61 4.70 11.89
CA LYS A 208 3.93 5.35 13.02
C LYS A 208 3.18 6.62 12.61
N SER A 209 1.86 6.58 12.75
CA SER A 209 0.95 7.67 12.36
C SER A 209 0.37 8.48 13.52
N ASP A 210 0.81 8.22 14.76
CA ASP A 210 0.27 8.88 15.96
C ASP A 210 0.29 10.41 15.84
N ARG A 211 -0.77 11.05 16.38
CA ARG A 211 -0.86 12.51 16.46
C ARG A 211 0.16 12.98 17.51
N ILE A 212 1.27 13.54 17.06
CA ILE A 212 2.25 14.22 17.92
C ILE A 212 2.23 15.70 17.57
N GLU A 213 2.30 16.56 18.57
CA GLU A 213 2.47 18.00 18.38
C GLU A 213 3.95 18.33 18.20
N GLY A 214 4.27 19.21 17.25
CA GLY A 214 5.65 19.60 16.95
C GLY A 214 6.49 18.51 16.29
N ASP A 215 7.78 18.48 16.64
CA ASP A 215 8.82 17.58 16.11
C ASP A 215 9.01 17.61 14.58
N ILE A 216 8.57 18.70 13.94
CA ILE A 216 8.62 18.86 12.49
C ILE A 216 10.07 18.85 12.01
N ASN A 217 10.33 17.99 11.02
CA ASN A 217 11.59 17.95 10.31
C ASN A 217 11.32 17.62 8.83
N LEU A 218 11.11 18.67 8.03
CA LEU A 218 10.82 18.56 6.60
C LEU A 218 11.99 17.96 5.82
N GLU A 219 13.22 18.30 6.23
CA GLU A 219 14.45 17.83 5.59
C GLU A 219 14.62 16.32 5.75
N ASN A 220 14.24 15.75 6.90
CA ASN A 220 14.24 14.31 7.13
C ASN A 220 13.33 13.56 6.15
N GLN A 221 12.10 14.03 5.92
CA GLN A 221 11.20 13.42 4.93
C GLN A 221 11.80 13.50 3.53
N GLN A 222 12.38 14.65 3.17
CA GLN A 222 13.06 14.83 1.89
C GLN A 222 14.23 13.86 1.71
N LYS A 223 15.14 13.77 2.68
CA LYS A 223 16.32 12.88 2.63
C LYS A 223 15.93 11.41 2.55
N ALA A 224 14.92 10.99 3.32
CA ALA A 224 14.44 9.61 3.30
C ALA A 224 13.84 9.22 1.93
N LEU A 225 13.04 10.10 1.33
CA LEU A 225 12.51 9.90 -0.03
C LEU A 225 13.63 9.89 -1.08
N GLN A 226 14.59 10.81 -1.00
CA GLN A 226 15.71 10.85 -1.93
C GLN A 226 16.56 9.57 -1.84
N ALA A 227 16.82 9.06 -0.64
CA ALA A 227 17.52 7.79 -0.45
C ALA A 227 16.76 6.63 -1.10
N LEU A 228 15.45 6.53 -0.87
CA LEU A 228 14.59 5.52 -1.49
C LEU A 228 14.70 5.58 -3.02
N TYR A 229 14.56 6.77 -3.63
CA TYR A 229 14.68 6.92 -5.08
C TYR A 229 16.06 6.54 -5.62
N ASN A 230 17.14 6.90 -4.92
CA ASN A 230 18.50 6.51 -5.28
C ASN A 230 18.69 4.99 -5.28
N GLN A 231 17.98 4.27 -4.41
CA GLN A 231 18.12 2.83 -4.27
C GLN A 231 17.30 2.01 -5.26
N PHE A 232 16.11 2.48 -5.68
CA PHE A 232 15.17 1.60 -6.41
C PHE A 232 14.82 2.05 -7.83
N TRP A 233 14.78 3.35 -8.14
CA TRP A 233 14.22 3.82 -9.42
C TRP A 233 15.09 3.55 -10.67
N LYS A 234 16.32 3.05 -10.47
CA LYS A 234 17.23 2.65 -11.56
C LYS A 234 17.35 1.13 -11.71
N GLU A 235 16.61 0.37 -10.91
CA GLU A 235 16.66 -1.08 -10.90
C GLU A 235 15.67 -1.65 -11.91
N ASP A 236 16.13 -2.45 -12.86
CA ASP A 236 15.29 -3.02 -13.93
C ASP A 236 14.19 -3.97 -13.39
N TRP A 237 14.40 -4.54 -12.20
CA TRP A 237 13.44 -5.41 -11.52
C TRP A 237 12.39 -4.64 -10.71
N PHE A 238 12.47 -3.31 -10.64
CA PHE A 238 11.58 -2.48 -9.85
C PHE A 238 10.56 -1.74 -10.72
N ALA A 239 9.27 -1.87 -10.37
CA ALA A 239 8.14 -1.37 -11.16
C ALA A 239 7.66 0.04 -10.75
N GLY A 240 8.28 0.66 -9.73
CA GLY A 240 7.86 1.94 -9.18
C GLY A 240 7.06 1.79 -7.87
N GLY A 241 6.28 2.80 -7.52
CA GLY A 241 5.41 2.71 -6.35
C GLY A 241 4.43 3.85 -6.16
N PHE A 242 3.66 3.78 -5.07
CA PHE A 242 2.61 4.73 -4.73
C PHE A 242 2.93 5.48 -3.43
N VAL A 243 3.08 6.80 -3.52
CA VAL A 243 3.39 7.63 -2.35
C VAL A 243 2.19 7.72 -1.40
N TRP A 244 2.41 7.42 -0.12
CA TRP A 244 1.46 7.66 0.96
C TRP A 244 1.72 9.01 1.63
N LYS A 245 0.80 9.97 1.60
CA LYS A 245 -0.41 9.97 0.77
C LYS A 245 -0.70 11.35 0.21
N TRP A 246 -1.41 11.36 -0.90
CA TRP A 246 -1.84 12.56 -1.58
C TRP A 246 -3.31 12.84 -1.31
N PHE A 247 -3.63 14.09 -0.98
CA PHE A 247 -4.99 14.57 -0.73
C PHE A 247 -5.49 15.42 -1.89
N HIS A 248 -6.81 15.37 -2.14
CA HIS A 248 -7.44 16.07 -3.25
C HIS A 248 -7.38 17.60 -3.10
N ASN A 249 -7.54 18.14 -1.88
CA ASN A 249 -7.52 19.58 -1.66
C ASN A 249 -6.10 20.07 -1.42
N HIS A 250 -5.34 20.23 -2.50
CA HIS A 250 -3.92 20.58 -2.44
C HIS A 250 -3.64 21.87 -1.64
N LYS A 251 -4.57 22.83 -1.57
CA LYS A 251 -4.37 24.11 -0.87
C LYS A 251 -4.44 24.01 0.66
N GLU A 252 -5.03 22.94 1.20
CA GLU A 252 -5.33 22.81 2.65
C GLU A 252 -4.49 21.73 3.35
N VAL A 253 -3.53 21.12 2.65
CA VAL A 253 -2.78 19.95 3.15
C VAL A 253 -1.28 20.20 3.14
N GLY A 254 -0.57 19.56 4.06
CA GLY A 254 0.88 19.70 4.16
C GLY A 254 1.31 21.09 4.64
N GLY A 255 2.41 21.61 4.11
CA GLY A 255 2.98 22.89 4.55
C GLY A 255 4.09 22.74 5.59
N GLU A 256 4.69 23.88 5.96
CA GLU A 256 5.84 23.95 6.86
C GLU A 256 5.51 23.45 8.28
N ASP A 257 4.27 23.66 8.73
CA ASP A 257 3.81 23.27 10.07
C ASP A 257 3.21 21.85 10.15
N ASN A 258 3.35 21.05 9.08
CA ASN A 258 2.71 19.75 8.98
C ASN A 258 3.72 18.60 9.13
N ASN A 259 3.56 17.79 10.18
CA ASN A 259 4.41 16.63 10.46
C ASN A 259 3.85 15.28 9.93
N ARG A 260 2.86 15.32 9.03
CA ARG A 260 2.20 14.13 8.48
C ARG A 260 2.89 13.60 7.23
N PHE A 261 2.42 12.46 6.74
CA PHE A 261 2.96 11.74 5.59
C PHE A 261 2.90 12.51 4.27
N THR A 262 1.88 13.34 4.04
CA THR A 262 1.75 14.01 2.73
C THR A 262 3.00 14.82 2.41
N PRO A 263 3.57 14.66 1.20
CA PRO A 263 4.68 15.48 0.73
C PRO A 263 4.21 16.86 0.25
N GLN A 264 2.90 17.06 0.05
CA GLN A 264 2.34 18.27 -0.55
C GLN A 264 2.74 19.52 0.21
N ASN A 265 3.05 20.60 -0.51
CA ASN A 265 3.48 21.88 0.03
C ASN A 265 4.70 21.77 0.98
N LYS A 266 5.57 20.78 0.77
CA LYS A 266 6.83 20.58 1.52
C LYS A 266 7.99 20.42 0.53
N PRO A 267 9.26 20.55 0.99
CA PRO A 267 10.44 20.22 0.18
C PRO A 267 10.42 18.80 -0.42
N ALA A 268 9.74 17.87 0.25
CA ALA A 268 9.49 16.52 -0.24
C ALA A 268 8.77 16.50 -1.60
N GLU A 269 7.77 17.36 -1.84
CA GLU A 269 7.05 17.42 -3.12
C GLU A 269 7.99 17.70 -4.30
N LEU A 270 8.90 18.66 -4.14
CA LEU A 270 9.90 18.98 -5.17
C LEU A 270 10.84 17.81 -5.44
N THR A 271 11.15 17.01 -4.42
CA THR A 271 11.98 15.81 -4.55
C THR A 271 11.28 14.75 -5.40
N ILE A 272 9.99 14.53 -5.16
CA ILE A 272 9.16 13.61 -5.96
C ILE A 272 9.08 14.12 -7.40
N LYS A 273 8.75 15.40 -7.60
CA LYS A 273 8.63 16.01 -8.93
C LYS A 273 9.91 15.82 -9.76
N LYS A 274 11.07 16.18 -9.20
CA LYS A 274 12.37 16.01 -9.88
C LYS A 274 12.67 14.56 -10.24
N MET A 275 12.29 13.60 -9.38
CA MET A 275 12.51 12.19 -9.68
C MET A 275 11.69 11.74 -10.90
N TYR A 276 10.39 12.06 -10.93
CA TYR A 276 9.50 11.63 -12.01
C TYR A 276 9.67 12.43 -13.31
N GLU A 277 10.16 13.67 -13.27
CA GLU A 277 10.56 14.41 -14.50
C GLU A 277 11.77 13.78 -15.19
N ASN A 278 12.69 13.21 -14.42
CA ASN A 278 13.92 12.58 -14.92
C ASN A 278 13.77 11.08 -15.22
N SER A 279 12.69 10.46 -14.75
CA SER A 279 12.35 9.07 -15.05
C SER A 279 11.57 9.02 -16.37
N LYS A 280 12.30 8.99 -17.50
CA LYS A 280 11.72 8.71 -18.82
C LYS A 280 11.97 7.27 -19.21
#